data_AF-A0A1F6STC2-F1
#
_entry.id   AF-A0A1F6STC2-F1
#
_cell.length_a   1.000
_cell.length_b   1.000
_cell.length_c   1.000
_cell.angle_alpha   90.00
_cell.angle_beta   90.00
_cell.angle_gamma   90.00
#
_symmetry.space_group_name_H-M   'P 1'
#
loop_
_entity.id
_entity.type
_entity.pdbx_description
1 polymer ?
#
loop_
_entity_poly.entity_id
_entity_poly.type
_entity_poly.pdbx_seq_one_letter_code
_entity_poly.pdbx_strand_id
1 'polypeptide(L)' 'MAKNNLTIKTVSVTVISKTLSGSDCIVSLQEDHGRVHTIYLSQEESSKIDLGHKLKFTIEKVDIK' A
#
# COMPACT_ATOMS: atom_id res chain seq x y z
N MET A 1 -11.60 -2.69 -30.94
CA MET A 1 -10.44 -2.44 -30.05
C MET A 1 -10.97 -1.81 -28.77
N ALA A 2 -11.20 -2.59 -27.72
CA ALA A 2 -11.71 -2.07 -26.45
C ALA A 2 -10.56 -1.38 -25.70
N LYS A 3 -10.72 -0.08 -25.40
CA LYS A 3 -9.84 0.65 -24.48
C LYS A 3 -10.12 0.09 -23.09
N ASN A 4 -9.24 -0.77 -22.58
CA ASN A 4 -9.24 -1.14 -21.17
C ASN A 4 -8.95 0.12 -20.37
N ASN A 5 -9.99 0.76 -19.84
CA ASN A 5 -9.86 1.77 -18.79
C ASN A 5 -9.42 1.03 -17.52
N LEU A 6 -8.12 0.78 -17.40
CA LEU A 6 -7.52 0.42 -16.12
C LEU A 6 -7.72 1.63 -15.21
N THR A 7 -8.66 1.54 -14.28
CA THR A 7 -8.86 2.57 -13.26
C THR A 7 -7.65 2.55 -12.33
N ILE A 8 -6.62 3.31 -12.70
CA ILE A 8 -5.42 3.53 -11.89
C ILE A 8 -5.81 4.58 -10.83
N LYS A 9 -6.00 4.16 -9.58
CA LYS A 9 -6.26 5.09 -8.47
C LYS A 9 -4.96 5.32 -7.71
N THR A 10 -4.43 6.52 -7.78
CA THR A 10 -3.29 6.91 -6.96
C THR A 10 -3.77 7.63 -5.70
N VAL A 11 -3.29 7.19 -4.54
CA VAL A 11 -3.69 7.70 -3.23
C VAL A 11 -2.47 8.04 -2.38
N SER A 12 -2.55 9.17 -1.66
CA SER A 12 -1.61 9.52 -0.61
C SER A 12 -2.02 8.82 0.67
N VAL A 13 -1.06 8.22 1.36
CA VAL A 13 -1.29 7.55 2.64
C VAL A 13 -0.18 7.84 3.63
N THR A 14 -0.47 7.67 4.92
CA THR A 14 0.51 7.75 6.01
C THR A 14 0.68 6.37 6.65
N VAL A 15 1.91 5.97 6.95
CA VAL A 15 2.20 4.75 7.71
C VAL A 15 1.77 4.96 9.16
N ILE A 16 0.77 4.20 9.62
CA ILE A 16 0.21 4.32 10.98
C ILE A 16 0.60 3.15 11.89
N SER A 17 0.98 2.01 11.31
CA SER A 17 1.50 0.87 12.07
C SER A 17 2.49 0.08 11.22
N LYS A 18 3.45 -0.57 11.90
CA LYS A 18 4.44 -1.46 11.30
C LYS A 18 4.79 -2.55 12.30
N THR A 19 4.54 -3.79 11.95
CA THR A 19 4.76 -4.96 12.82
C THR A 19 5.54 -6.02 12.05
N LEU A 20 6.66 -6.46 12.62
CA LEU A 20 7.42 -7.59 12.10
C LEU A 20 6.74 -8.90 12.53
N SER A 21 6.49 -9.78 11.57
CA SER A 21 5.85 -11.08 11.78
C SER A 21 6.63 -12.16 11.01
N GLY A 22 7.71 -12.66 11.62
CA GLY A 22 8.59 -13.63 10.97
C GLY A 22 9.42 -12.96 9.85
N SER A 23 9.33 -13.51 8.63
CA SER A 23 9.97 -12.95 7.43
C SER A 23 9.24 -11.75 6.84
N ASP A 24 7.97 -11.56 7.21
CA ASP A 24 7.10 -10.55 6.62
C ASP A 24 6.91 -9.38 7.57
N CYS A 25 6.72 -8.20 7.00
CA CYS A 25 6.34 -7.00 7.72
C CYS A 25 4.91 -6.61 7.35
N ILE A 26 4.05 -6.54 8.35
CA ILE A 26 2.67 -6.08 8.22
C ILE A 26 2.67 -4.57 8.44
N VAL A 27 2.14 -3.82 7.50
CA VAL A 27 2.13 -2.35 7.53
C VAL A 27 0.72 -1.84 7.31
N SER A 28 0.21 -1.02 8.24
CA SER A 28 -1.06 -0.33 8.05
C SER A 28 -0.82 1.10 7.58
N LEU A 29 -1.58 1.48 6.56
CA LEU A 29 -1.50 2.73 5.83
C LEU A 29 -2.85 3.43 5.87
N GLN A 30 -2.88 4.72 6.17
CA GLN A 30 -4.12 5.49 6.24
C GLN A 30 -4.16 6.56 5.15
N GLU A 31 -5.19 6.52 4.29
CA GLU A 31 -5.53 7.62 3.37
C GLU A 31 -5.96 8.87 4.15
N ASP A 32 -5.80 10.05 3.55
CA ASP A 32 -6.22 11.32 4.15
C ASP A 32 -7.72 11.37 4.52
N HIS A 33 -8.56 10.59 3.84
CA HIS A 33 -10.00 10.44 4.13
C HIS A 33 -10.32 9.39 5.20
N GLY A 34 -9.31 8.85 5.89
CA GLY A 34 -9.46 7.93 7.01
C GLY A 34 -9.54 6.45 6.65
N ARG A 35 -9.53 6.08 5.37
CA ARG A 35 -9.52 4.68 4.93
C ARG A 35 -8.17 4.03 5.26
N VAL A 36 -8.20 2.86 5.89
CA VAL A 36 -6.99 2.09 6.22
C VAL A 36 -6.81 0.93 5.25
N HIS A 37 -5.56 0.74 4.80
CA HIS A 37 -5.10 -0.39 4.02
C HIS A 37 -4.03 -1.14 4.80
N THR A 38 -4.05 -2.47 4.73
CA THR A 38 -2.98 -3.30 5.30
C THR A 38 -2.25 -3.96 4.16
N ILE A 39 -0.93 -3.78 4.12
CA ILE A 39 -0.05 -4.41 3.14
C ILE A 39 0.98 -5.30 3.85
N TYR A 40 1.43 -6.31 3.12
CA TYR A 40 2.50 -7.20 3.54
C TYR A 40 3.71 -6.87 2.68
N LEU A 41 4.82 -6.57 3.32
CA LEU A 41 6.08 -6.24 2.68
C LEU A 41 7.14 -7.23 3.13
N SER A 42 8.12 -7.47 2.26
CA SER A 42 9.35 -8.13 2.69
C SER A 42 10.09 -7.30 3.74
N GLN A 43 10.98 -7.95 4.50
CA GLN A 43 11.83 -7.24 5.45
C GLN A 43 12.65 -6.13 4.78
N GLU A 44 13.17 -6.37 3.57
CA GLU A 44 13.96 -5.40 2.81
C GLU A 44 13.13 -4.17 2.42
N GLU A 45 11.93 -4.36 1.88
CA GLU A 45 11.03 -3.25 1.52
C GLU A 45 10.59 -2.47 2.75
N SER A 46 10.24 -3.18 3.82
CA SER A 46 9.82 -2.56 5.08
C SER A 46 10.93 -1.73 5.73
N SER A 47 12.21 -2.05 5.49
CA SER A 47 13.33 -1.27 6.02
C SER A 47 13.41 0.14 5.43
N LYS A 48 12.77 0.39 4.29
CA LYS A 48 12.75 1.67 3.57
C LYS A 48 11.64 2.60 4.05
N ILE A 49 10.76 2.13 4.96
CA ILE A 49 9.61 2.87 5.47
C ILE A 49 9.53 2.79 6.99
N ASP A 50 9.05 3.88 7.60
CA ASP A 50 8.88 3.98 9.05
C ASP A 50 7.55 4.64 9.41
N LEU A 51 7.17 4.54 10.69
CA LEU A 51 5.97 5.16 11.23
C LEU A 51 5.93 6.67 10.93
N GLY A 52 4.77 7.16 10.48
CA GLY A 52 4.57 8.56 10.11
C GLY A 52 5.04 8.93 8.69
N HIS A 53 5.72 8.03 7.95
CA HIS A 53 6.07 8.31 6.56
C HIS A 53 4.82 8.50 5.70
N LYS A 54 4.83 9.54 4.87
CA LYS A 54 3.82 9.74 3.83
C LYS A 54 4.30 9.09 2.53
N LEU A 55 3.45 8.25 1.98
CA LEU A 55 3.71 7.44 0.80
C LEU A 55 2.61 7.68 -0.25
N LYS A 56 2.92 7.38 -1.50
CA LYS A 56 1.97 7.45 -2.61
C LYS A 56 1.81 6.05 -3.19
N PHE A 57 0.61 5.49 -3.08
CA PHE A 57 0.29 4.16 -3.61
C PHE A 57 -0.55 4.28 -4.88
N THR A 58 -0.25 3.41 -5.83
CA THR A 58 -1.06 3.24 -7.03
C THR A 58 -1.77 1.91 -6.92
N ILE A 59 -3.10 1.94 -6.90
CA ILE A 59 -3.95 0.76 -6.88
C ILE A 59 -4.39 0.50 -8.32
N GLU A 60 -3.96 -0.62 -8.86
CA GLU A 60 -4.32 -1.08 -10.20
C GLU A 60 -5.33 -2.21 -10.10
N LYS A 61 -6.37 -2.16 -10.94
CA LYS A 61 -7.31 -3.27 -11.08
C LYS A 61 -6.64 -4.37 -11.90
N VAL A 62 -6.34 -5.49 -11.26
CA VAL A 62 -5.89 -6.70 -11.95
C VAL A 62 -7.11 -7.55 -12.28
N ASP A 63 -7.53 -7.59 -13.55
CA ASP A 63 -8.54 -8.53 -14.02
C ASP A 63 -7.86 -9.91 -14.19
N ILE A 64 -8.18 -10.84 -13.28
CA ILE A 64 -7.75 -12.23 -13.36
C ILE A 64 -8.69 -12.92 -14.36
N LYS A 65 -8.13 -13.39 -15.48
CA LYS A 65 -8.84 -14.20 -16.49
C LYS A 65 -8.99 -15.63 -16.05
#